data_AF-A0A260MBW3-F1
#
_entry.id   AF-A0A260MBW3-F1
#
_cell.length_a   1.000
_cell.length_b   1.000
_cell.length_c   1.000
_cell.angle_alpha   90.00
_cell.angle_beta   90.00
_cell.angle_gamma   90.00
#
_symmetry.space_group_name_H-M   'P 1'
#
loop_
_entity.id
_entity.type
_entity.pdbx_description
1 polymer ?
#
loop_
_entity_poly.entity_id
_entity_poly.type
_entity_poly.pdbx_seq_one_letter_code
_entity_poly.pdbx_strand_id
1 'polypeptide(L)'
;MATSPWHILIVLVLLAIPLVVIGAIVYAVVASNRRRSTPGVQMYQAPRPGWYPDPGSPGQSRWFDGVRWTDATAPTGPVPPSAQ
;
A
#
# COMPACT_ATOMS: atom_id res chain seq x y z
N MET A 1 34.42 -44.11 -12.94
CA MET A 1 35.03 -43.46 -11.77
C MET A 1 33.92 -43.29 -10.76
N ALA A 2 33.85 -44.14 -9.73
CA ALA A 2 32.80 -44.01 -8.71
C ALA A 2 33.01 -42.69 -7.95
N THR A 3 31.99 -41.85 -7.89
CA THR A 3 32.03 -40.58 -7.14
C THR A 3 32.25 -40.93 -5.66
N SER A 4 33.42 -40.56 -5.12
CA SER A 4 33.74 -40.81 -3.72
C SER A 4 32.67 -40.20 -2.80
N PRO A 5 32.27 -40.89 -1.71
CA PRO A 5 31.26 -40.39 -0.76
C PRO A 5 31.52 -38.95 -0.26
N TRP A 6 32.80 -38.55 -0.17
CA TRP A 6 33.21 -37.19 0.19
C TRP A 6 32.71 -36.13 -0.80
N HIS A 7 32.71 -36.44 -2.10
CA HIS A 7 32.29 -35.50 -3.14
C HIS A 7 30.77 -35.31 -3.11
N ILE A 8 30.04 -36.37 -2.75
CA ILE A 8 28.58 -36.32 -2.57
C ILE A 8 28.23 -35.37 -1.44
N LEU A 9 28.93 -35.43 -0.31
CA LEU A 9 28.72 -34.50 0.81
C LEU A 9 29.00 -33.04 0.42
N ILE A 10 30.09 -32.79 -0.30
CA ILE A 10 30.42 -31.42 -0.78
C ILE A 10 29.31 -30.90 -1.69
N VAL A 11 28.85 -31.70 -2.65
CA VAL A 11 27.81 -31.29 -3.59
C VAL A 11 26.48 -31.04 -2.87
N LEU A 12 26.12 -31.87 -1.89
CA LEU A 12 24.91 -31.68 -1.09
C LEU A 12 24.96 -30.38 -0.28
N VAL A 13 26.10 -30.06 0.33
CA VAL A 13 26.29 -28.81 1.08
C VAL A 13 26.23 -27.61 0.13
N LEU A 14 26.89 -27.68 -1.03
CA LEU A 14 26.86 -26.60 -2.03
C LEU A 14 25.47 -26.37 -2.63
N LEU A 15 24.61 -27.39 -2.69
CA LEU A 15 23.20 -27.24 -3.09
C LEU A 15 22.31 -26.78 -1.93
N ALA A 16 22.56 -27.23 -0.71
CA ALA A 16 21.76 -26.89 0.45
C ALA A 16 21.90 -25.42 0.84
N ILE A 17 23.12 -24.87 0.79
CA ILE A 17 23.39 -23.46 1.13
C ILE A 17 22.52 -22.49 0.31
N PRO A 18 22.50 -22.50 -1.04
CA PRO A 18 21.68 -21.58 -1.81
C PRO A 18 20.18 -21.80 -1.57
N LEU A 19 19.72 -23.03 -1.39
CA LEU A 19 18.31 -23.30 -1.06
C LEU A 19 17.90 -22.69 0.28
N VAL A 20 18.76 -22.82 1.30
CA VAL A 20 18.54 -22.21 2.62
C VAL A 20 18.57 -20.69 2.52
N VAL A 21 19.51 -20.12 1.77
CA VAL A 21 19.60 -18.66 1.58
C VAL A 21 18.37 -18.12 0.85
N ILE A 22 17.95 -18.76 -0.25
CA ILE A 22 16.74 -18.38 -0.99
C ILE A 22 15.51 -18.49 -0.09
N GLY A 23 15.36 -19.61 0.63
CA GLY A 23 14.27 -19.82 1.57
C GLY A 23 14.24 -18.78 2.68
N ALA A 24 15.40 -18.42 3.24
CA ALA A 24 15.54 -17.40 4.27
C ALA A 24 15.18 -16.01 3.74
N ILE A 25 15.60 -15.66 2.52
CA ILE A 25 15.24 -14.39 1.85
C ILE A 25 13.72 -14.34 1.63
N VAL A 26 13.12 -15.38 1.06
CA VAL A 26 11.67 -15.46 0.81
C VAL A 26 10.90 -15.37 2.13
N TYR A 27 11.31 -16.15 3.13
CA TYR A 27 10.71 -16.12 4.47
C TYR A 27 10.81 -14.72 5.09
N ALA A 28 11.99 -14.09 5.05
CA ALA A 28 12.20 -12.75 5.55
C ALA A 28 11.32 -11.72 4.81
N VAL A 29 11.19 -11.80 3.49
CA VAL A 29 10.32 -10.91 2.70
C VAL A 29 8.85 -11.10 3.05
N VAL A 30 8.35 -12.35 3.11
CA VAL A 30 6.96 -12.64 3.47
C VAL A 30 6.66 -12.22 4.90
N ALA A 31 7.54 -12.52 5.84
CA ALA A 31 7.41 -12.10 7.24
C ALA A 31 7.47 -10.57 7.36
N SER A 32 8.34 -9.91 6.61
CA SER A 32 8.44 -8.43 6.58
C SER A 32 7.24 -7.78 5.93
N ASN A 33 6.60 -8.42 4.94
CA ASN A 33 5.36 -7.93 4.34
C ASN A 33 4.22 -7.93 5.38
N ARG A 34 4.14 -8.98 6.21
CA ARG A 34 3.16 -9.07 7.30
C ARG A 34 3.42 -8.05 8.41
N ARG A 35 4.69 -7.74 8.72
CA ARG A 35 5.06 -6.71 9.72
C ARG A 35 4.87 -5.27 9.21
N ARG A 36 4.94 -5.06 7.89
CA ARG A 36 4.63 -3.78 7.24
C ARG A 36 3.13 -3.45 7.26
N SER A 37 2.27 -4.43 7.55
CA SER A 37 0.90 -4.17 7.98
C SER A 37 0.91 -3.58 9.38
N THR A 38 1.19 -2.28 9.47
CA THR A 38 1.15 -1.49 10.70
C THR A 38 -0.15 -1.74 11.46
N PRO A 39 -0.12 -2.27 12.69
CA PRO A 39 -1.28 -2.27 13.57
C PRO A 39 -1.47 -0.83 14.08
N GLY A 40 -2.22 -0.01 13.35
CA GLY A 40 -2.44 1.39 13.73
C GLY A 40 -2.66 2.39 12.60
N VAL A 41 -2.79 1.96 11.35
CA VAL A 41 -3.45 2.84 10.38
C VAL A 41 -4.92 2.85 10.81
N GLN A 42 -5.39 3.98 11.36
CA GLN A 42 -6.82 4.28 11.43
C GLN A 42 -7.43 3.76 10.13
N MET A 43 -8.43 2.88 10.22
CA MET A 43 -9.12 2.43 9.02
C MET A 43 -9.55 3.70 8.28
N TYR A 44 -8.82 4.07 7.24
CA TYR A 44 -9.29 5.05 6.26
C TYR A 44 -10.46 4.33 5.62
N GLN A 45 -11.64 4.45 6.24
CA GLN A 45 -12.87 4.29 5.49
C GLN A 45 -12.65 5.17 4.28
N ALA A 46 -12.67 4.55 3.10
CA ALA A 46 -12.67 5.29 1.85
C ALA A 46 -13.71 6.41 2.03
N PRO A 47 -13.36 7.67 1.68
CA PRO A 47 -14.28 8.78 1.87
C PRO A 47 -15.61 8.40 1.25
N ARG A 48 -16.69 8.48 2.05
CA ARG A 48 -18.02 8.19 1.52
C ARG A 48 -18.35 9.25 0.46
N PRO A 49 -19.23 8.95 -0.50
CA PRO A 49 -19.67 9.96 -1.45
C PRO A 49 -20.18 11.21 -0.72
N GLY A 50 -19.69 12.39 -1.07
CA GLY A 50 -19.91 13.59 -0.28
C GLY A 50 -19.17 14.84 -0.77
N TRP A 51 -19.47 15.98 -0.13
CA TRP A 51 -18.76 17.24 -0.32
C TRP A 51 -17.55 17.30 0.59
N TYR A 52 -16.39 17.63 0.02
CA TYR A 52 -15.13 17.75 0.75
C TYR A 52 -14.39 19.02 0.33
N PRO A 53 -13.58 19.64 1.20
CA PRO A 53 -12.82 20.86 0.87
C PRO A 53 -11.88 20.64 -0.33
N ASP A 54 -11.86 21.58 -1.28
CA ASP A 54 -10.92 21.56 -2.40
C ASP A 54 -9.58 22.18 -1.98
N PRO A 55 -8.46 21.43 -1.98
CA PRO A 55 -7.15 21.95 -1.60
C PRO A 55 -6.61 23.02 -2.58
N GLY A 56 -7.11 23.06 -3.82
CA GLY A 56 -6.71 24.04 -4.83
C GLY A 56 -7.51 25.34 -4.79
N SER A 57 -8.62 25.39 -4.07
CA SER A 57 -9.50 26.57 -3.98
C SER A 57 -10.03 26.74 -2.55
N PRO A 58 -9.29 27.46 -1.69
CA PRO A 58 -9.75 27.78 -0.35
C PRO A 58 -11.12 28.47 -0.41
N GLY A 59 -12.13 27.91 0.26
CA GLY A 59 -13.51 28.41 0.20
C GLY A 59 -14.44 27.65 -0.75
N GLN A 60 -13.96 26.58 -1.38
CA GLN A 60 -14.75 25.69 -2.22
C GLN A 60 -14.71 24.25 -1.68
N SER A 61 -15.82 23.53 -1.85
CA SER A 61 -15.91 22.08 -1.72
C SER A 61 -16.09 21.45 -3.09
N ARG A 62 -15.50 20.28 -3.27
CA ARG A 62 -15.64 19.44 -4.47
C ARG A 62 -16.35 18.14 -4.11
N TRP A 63 -17.18 17.64 -5.02
CA TRP A 63 -17.92 16.40 -4.79
C TRP A 63 -17.03 15.18 -5.10
N PHE A 64 -16.98 14.24 -4.15
CA PHE A 64 -16.36 12.92 -4.29
C PHE A 64 -17.46 11.87 -4.44
N ASP A 65 -17.38 11.00 -5.46
CA ASP A 65 -18.40 9.98 -5.74
C ASP A 65 -18.15 8.62 -5.05
N GLY A 66 -17.11 8.53 -4.23
CA GLY A 66 -16.65 7.29 -3.59
C GLY A 66 -15.50 6.60 -4.34
N VAL A 67 -15.25 6.98 -5.60
CA VAL A 67 -14.19 6.43 -6.46
C VAL A 67 -13.26 7.54 -6.97
N ARG A 68 -13.80 8.69 -7.34
CA ARG A 68 -13.09 9.85 -7.88
C ARG A 68 -13.76 11.18 -7.50
N TRP A 69 -12.97 12.24 -7.63
CA TRP A 69 -13.47 13.60 -7.58
C TRP A 69 -14.16 13.94 -8.89
N THR A 70 -15.32 14.57 -8.80
CA THR A 70 -16.11 15.05 -9.96
C THR A 70 -15.88 16.54 -10.17
N ASP A 71 -16.31 17.11 -11.30
CA ASP A 71 -16.17 18.55 -11.55
C ASP A 71 -17.22 19.41 -10.84
N ALA A 72 -18.11 18.80 -10.06
CA ALA A 72 -19.10 19.53 -9.27
C ALA A 72 -18.42 20.20 -8.05
N THR A 73 -18.63 21.52 -7.93
CA THR A 73 -18.08 22.34 -6.85
C THR A 73 -19.17 23.19 -6.19
N ALA A 74 -19.05 23.41 -4.87
CA ALA A 74 -19.95 24.26 -4.09
C ALA A 74 -19.15 25.22 -3.18
N PRO A 75 -19.60 26.46 -2.96
CA PRO A 75 -18.96 27.35 -1.98
C PRO A 75 -19.14 26.81 -0.55
N THR A 76 -18.10 26.89 0.29
CA THR A 76 -18.16 26.42 1.70
C THR A 76 -18.68 27.46 2.69
N GLY A 77 -19.04 28.66 2.23
CA GLY A 77 -19.63 29.73 3.05
C GLY A 77 -21.06 30.08 2.64
N PRO A 78 -21.78 30.90 3.43
CA PRO A 78 -23.06 31.46 3.02
C PRO A 78 -22.84 32.20 1.70
N VAL A 79 -23.60 31.82 0.67
CA VAL A 79 -23.67 32.60 -0.57
C VAL A 79 -24.11 34.01 -0.14
N PRO A 80 -23.29 35.07 -0.32
CA PRO A 80 -23.76 36.43 -0.09
C PRO A 80 -25.00 36.61 -0.97
N PRO A 81 -26.14 37.09 -0.45
CA PRO A 81 -27.31 37.33 -1.28
C PRO A 81 -26.86 38.23 -2.43
N SER A 82 -26.89 37.70 -3.66
CA SER A 82 -26.68 38.50 -4.86
C SER A 82 -27.66 39.66 -4.77
N ALA A 83 -27.13 40.88 -4.70
CA ALA A 83 -27.93 42.09 -4.80
C ALA A 83 -28.83 41.96 -6.05
N GLN A 84 -30.14 41.85 -5.81
CA GLN A 84 -31.18 42.14 -6.81
C GLN A 84 -31.29 43.65 -6.97
#